data_AF-A0A0R2NGZ5-F1
#
_entry.id   AF-A0A0R2NGZ5-F1
#
_cell.length_a   1.000
_cell.length_b   1.000
_cell.length_c   1.000
_cell.angle_alpha   90.00
_cell.angle_beta   90.00
_cell.angle_gamma   90.00
#
_symmetry.space_group_name_H-M   'P 1'
#
loop_
_entity.id
_entity.type
_entity.pdbx_description
1 polymer ?
#
loop_
_entity_poly.entity_id
_entity_poly.type
_entity_poly.pdbx_seq_one_letter_code
_entity_poly.pdbx_strand_id
1 'polypeptide(L)'
;MLTAIIVTIIFNLIAYFTLIARPKLFGVKLFKPMIYNLKLSITPIFILVGVLIVELFLLWISAVTGQSWIGTISYVFLFLGLVAWFLYLPNSGYLITELNLTHREVDKKEVPIWYDIIAVLSLSLSGVLNMVFNIVLLQLIFIFIVDPANISSLINGWFWLITGLSFFILSFGIYMGRYIRFYSWDLLHPASFIKKLVDHFKVRTNLVAGIVFTFLYGAFFGLFYLLTFFTPFLDVFKK
;
A
#
# COMPACT_ATOMS: atom_id res chain seq x y z
N MET A 1 -15.69 2.53 9.24
CA MET A 1 -14.46 1.70 9.30
C MET A 1 -14.73 0.23 8.97
N LEU A 2 -15.63 -0.48 9.68
CA LEU A 2 -15.97 -1.88 9.39
C LEU A 2 -16.37 -2.12 7.92
N THR A 3 -17.19 -1.24 7.34
CA THR A 3 -17.59 -1.31 5.93
C THR A 3 -16.39 -1.28 4.98
N ALA A 4 -15.41 -0.42 5.22
CA ALA A 4 -14.21 -0.30 4.37
C ALA A 4 -13.36 -1.57 4.42
N ILE A 5 -13.26 -2.21 5.59
CA ILE A 5 -12.57 -3.50 5.77
C ILE A 5 -13.26 -4.59 4.96
N ILE A 6 -14.58 -4.71 5.12
CA ILE A 6 -15.39 -5.71 4.42
C ILE A 6 -15.27 -5.52 2.90
N VAL A 7 -15.40 -4.28 2.41
CA VAL A 7 -15.27 -3.96 0.98
C VAL A 7 -13.88 -4.31 0.47
N THR A 8 -12.81 -3.99 1.22
CA THR A 8 -11.43 -4.35 0.85
C THR A 8 -11.26 -5.86 0.73
N ILE A 9 -11.76 -6.63 1.69
CA ILE A 9 -11.71 -8.10 1.65
C ILE A 9 -12.47 -8.64 0.44
N ILE A 10 -13.69 -8.15 0.20
CA ILE A 10 -14.52 -8.58 -0.93
C ILE A 10 -13.81 -8.31 -2.26
N PHE A 11 -13.21 -7.14 -2.47
CA PHE A 11 -12.47 -6.85 -3.71
C PHE A 11 -11.25 -7.74 -3.90
N ASN A 12 -10.49 -8.04 -2.84
CA ASN A 12 -9.39 -9.00 -2.92
C ASN A 12 -9.88 -10.41 -3.28
N LEU A 13 -11.01 -10.84 -2.70
CA LEU A 13 -11.63 -12.13 -3.03
C LEU A 13 -12.10 -12.16 -4.48
N ILE A 14 -12.80 -11.13 -4.97
CA ILE A 14 -13.25 -11.04 -6.36
C ILE A 14 -12.04 -11.07 -7.31
N ALA A 15 -10.99 -10.29 -7.04
CA ALA A 15 -9.76 -10.29 -7.83
C ALA A 15 -9.12 -11.70 -7.87
N TYR A 16 -9.04 -12.37 -6.73
CA TYR A 16 -8.50 -13.73 -6.66
C TYR A 16 -9.36 -14.76 -7.42
N PHE A 17 -10.67 -14.73 -7.21
CA PHE A 17 -11.59 -15.68 -7.83
C PHE A 17 -11.68 -15.50 -9.34
N THR A 18 -11.69 -14.26 -9.83
CA THR A 18 -11.64 -13.98 -11.28
C THR A 18 -10.34 -14.49 -11.91
N LEU A 19 -9.20 -14.34 -11.25
CA LEU A 19 -7.94 -14.89 -11.76
C LEU A 19 -7.92 -16.43 -11.81
N ILE A 20 -8.52 -17.12 -10.82
CA ILE A 20 -8.53 -18.59 -10.75
C ILE A 20 -9.64 -19.21 -11.59
N ALA A 21 -10.79 -18.55 -11.73
CA ALA A 21 -11.88 -19.03 -12.55
C ALA A 21 -11.55 -18.92 -14.04
N ARG A 22 -10.76 -17.91 -14.45
CA ARG A 22 -10.34 -17.69 -15.84
C ARG A 22 -9.86 -18.96 -16.58
N PRO A 23 -8.84 -19.71 -16.09
CA PRO A 23 -8.38 -20.93 -16.77
C PRO A 23 -9.45 -22.03 -16.80
N LYS A 24 -10.29 -22.13 -15.76
CA LYS A 24 -11.34 -23.16 -15.66
C LYS A 24 -12.51 -22.89 -16.61
N LEU A 25 -12.91 -21.64 -16.75
CA LEU A 25 -14.05 -21.23 -17.57
C LEU A 25 -13.71 -21.22 -19.06
N PHE A 26 -12.50 -20.79 -19.41
CA PHE A 26 -12.14 -20.53 -20.81
C PHE A 26 -11.09 -21.49 -21.38
N GLY A 27 -10.47 -22.34 -20.55
CA GLY A 27 -9.46 -23.30 -20.99
C GLY A 27 -8.10 -22.67 -21.33
N VAL A 28 -7.79 -21.51 -20.73
CA VAL A 28 -6.54 -20.77 -20.91
C VAL A 28 -5.55 -21.08 -19.79
N LYS A 29 -4.29 -20.66 -19.93
CA LYS A 29 -3.29 -20.86 -18.88
C LYS A 29 -3.49 -19.87 -17.73
N LEU A 30 -3.22 -20.31 -16.51
CA LEU A 30 -3.22 -19.42 -15.36
C LEU A 30 -1.99 -18.50 -15.42
N PHE A 31 -2.24 -17.18 -15.49
CA PHE A 31 -1.17 -16.19 -15.46
C PHE A 31 -0.68 -15.97 -14.02
N LYS A 32 0.23 -16.85 -13.58
CA LYS A 32 0.79 -16.85 -12.21
C LYS A 32 1.29 -15.50 -11.72
N PRO A 33 1.97 -14.65 -12.54
CA PRO A 33 2.46 -13.35 -12.07
C PRO A 33 1.38 -12.45 -11.47
N MET A 34 0.15 -12.46 -11.99
CA MET A 34 -0.96 -11.66 -11.42
C MET A 34 -1.35 -12.12 -10.01
N ILE A 35 -1.33 -13.44 -9.74
CA ILE A 35 -1.59 -13.96 -8.39
C ILE A 35 -0.46 -13.55 -7.44
N TYR A 36 0.79 -13.59 -7.90
CA TYR A 36 1.92 -13.14 -7.09
C TYR A 36 1.81 -11.65 -6.77
N ASN A 37 1.46 -10.81 -7.75
CA ASN A 37 1.24 -9.38 -7.53
C ASN A 37 0.09 -9.14 -6.55
N LEU A 38 -1.01 -9.90 -6.64
CA LEU A 38 -2.10 -9.81 -5.65
C LEU A 38 -1.62 -10.17 -4.24
N LYS A 39 -0.84 -11.25 -4.09
CA LYS A 39 -0.26 -11.63 -2.79
C LYS A 39 0.66 -10.55 -2.23
N LEU A 40 1.54 -10.00 -3.08
CA LEU A 40 2.45 -8.91 -2.73
C LEU A 40 1.68 -7.65 -2.31
N SER A 41 0.51 -7.40 -2.90
CA SER A 41 -0.32 -6.24 -2.55
C SER A 41 -0.89 -6.29 -1.12
N ILE A 42 -1.08 -7.48 -0.56
CA ILE A 42 -1.63 -7.70 0.79
C ILE A 42 -0.49 -7.87 1.82
N THR A 43 0.73 -8.22 1.39
CA THR A 43 1.90 -8.41 2.27
C THR A 43 2.13 -7.27 3.28
N PRO A 44 2.04 -5.98 2.92
CA PRO A 44 2.23 -4.88 3.87
C PRO A 44 1.25 -4.93 5.05
N ILE A 45 0.01 -5.37 4.81
CA ILE A 45 -1.02 -5.51 5.85
C ILE A 45 -0.58 -6.58 6.87
N PHE A 46 -0.12 -7.74 6.37
CA PHE A 46 0.38 -8.80 7.24
C PHE A 46 1.62 -8.39 8.02
N ILE A 47 2.52 -7.60 7.42
CA ILE A 47 3.67 -7.02 8.13
C ILE A 47 3.18 -6.14 9.29
N LEU A 48 2.27 -5.18 9.04
CA LEU A 48 1.76 -4.31 10.11
C LEU A 48 1.04 -5.08 11.22
N VAL A 49 0.18 -6.04 10.87
CA VAL A 49 -0.52 -6.85 11.87
C VAL A 49 0.47 -7.68 12.68
N GLY A 50 1.47 -8.30 12.03
CA GLY A 50 2.52 -9.03 12.72
C GLY A 50 3.32 -8.14 13.67
N VAL A 51 3.68 -6.93 13.22
CA VAL A 51 4.37 -5.93 14.04
C VAL A 51 3.52 -5.59 15.27
N LEU A 52 2.25 -5.27 15.08
CA LEU A 52 1.34 -4.94 16.19
C LEU A 52 1.23 -6.08 17.21
N ILE A 53 1.09 -7.34 16.77
CA ILE A 53 0.97 -8.48 17.68
C ILE A 53 2.24 -8.62 18.54
N VAL A 54 3.42 -8.51 17.93
CA VAL A 54 4.69 -8.62 18.65
C VAL A 54 4.89 -7.43 19.58
N GLU A 55 4.54 -6.21 19.17
CA GLU A 55 4.60 -5.03 20.03
C GLU A 55 3.71 -5.19 21.27
N LEU A 56 2.46 -5.61 21.10
CA LEU A 56 1.55 -5.83 22.23
C LEU A 56 2.10 -6.89 23.19
N PHE A 57 2.72 -7.94 22.65
CA PHE A 57 3.34 -8.98 23.45
C PHE A 57 4.57 -8.48 24.22
N LEU A 58 5.48 -7.74 23.57
CA LEU A 58 6.68 -7.18 24.21
C LEU A 58 6.33 -6.14 25.28
N LEU A 59 5.37 -5.26 25.00
CA LEU A 59 4.88 -4.27 25.97
C LEU A 59 4.23 -4.95 27.18
N TRP A 60 3.43 -6.00 26.95
CA TRP A 60 2.84 -6.79 28.03
C TRP A 60 3.91 -7.45 28.91
N ILE A 61 4.94 -8.08 28.33
CA ILE A 61 6.05 -8.66 29.10
C ILE A 61 6.79 -7.56 29.88
N SER A 62 7.09 -6.43 29.24
CA SER A 62 7.77 -5.31 29.90
C SER A 62 6.98 -4.82 31.11
N ALA A 63 5.65 -4.74 30.99
CA ALA A 63 4.76 -4.32 32.08
C ALA A 63 4.70 -5.35 33.23
N VAL A 64 4.63 -6.64 32.92
CA VAL A 64 4.54 -7.71 33.93
C VAL A 64 5.89 -7.94 34.65
N THR A 65 7.00 -7.86 33.93
CA THR A 65 8.34 -8.14 34.50
C THR A 65 9.00 -6.91 35.12
N GLY A 66 8.55 -5.70 34.79
CA GLY A 66 9.18 -4.45 35.17
C GLY A 66 10.53 -4.18 34.48
N GLN A 67 10.89 -4.99 33.47
CA GLN A 67 12.19 -4.91 32.81
C GLN A 67 12.16 -3.90 31.65
N SER A 68 12.74 -2.72 31.86
CA SER A 68 12.73 -1.61 30.89
C SER A 68 13.48 -1.90 29.58
N TRP A 69 14.44 -2.83 29.57
CA TRP A 69 15.16 -3.22 28.35
C TRP A 69 14.25 -3.89 27.32
N ILE A 70 13.16 -4.55 27.77
CA ILE A 70 12.17 -5.18 26.88
C ILE A 70 11.40 -4.11 26.10
N GLY A 71 11.01 -3.01 26.77
CA GLY A 71 10.43 -1.84 26.11
C GLY A 71 11.37 -1.22 25.08
N THR A 72 12.68 -1.20 25.35
CA THR A 72 13.69 -0.71 24.39
C THR A 72 13.75 -1.59 23.14
N ILE A 73 13.72 -2.92 23.31
CA ILE A 73 13.66 -3.87 22.18
C ILE A 73 12.37 -3.68 21.38
N SER A 74 11.24 -3.43 22.04
CA SER A 74 9.96 -3.10 21.39
C SER A 74 10.13 -1.93 20.42
N TYR A 75 10.67 -0.79 20.87
CA TYR A 75 10.86 0.36 19.97
C TYR A 75 11.76 0.07 18.76
N VAL A 76 12.82 -0.73 18.94
CA VAL A 76 13.68 -1.15 17.83
C VAL A 76 12.91 -2.06 16.86
N PHE A 77 12.15 -3.01 17.38
CA PHE A 77 11.35 -3.92 16.57
C PHE A 77 10.26 -3.17 15.79
N LEU A 78 9.52 -2.28 16.44
CA LEU A 78 8.56 -1.38 15.80
C LEU A 78 9.20 -0.60 14.67
N PHE A 79 10.35 0.04 14.92
CA PHE A 79 11.06 0.81 13.90
C PHE A 79 11.43 -0.05 12.69
N LEU A 80 12.06 -1.20 12.91
CA LEU A 80 12.43 -2.12 11.82
C LEU A 80 11.19 -2.65 11.08
N GLY A 81 10.11 -2.94 11.81
CA GLY A 81 8.83 -3.36 11.26
C GLY A 81 8.19 -2.30 10.37
N LEU A 82 8.21 -1.04 10.80
CA LEU A 82 7.71 0.10 10.02
C LEU A 82 8.57 0.38 8.78
N VAL A 83 9.89 0.23 8.87
CA VAL A 83 10.78 0.31 7.71
C VAL A 83 10.45 -0.80 6.71
N ALA A 84 10.32 -2.05 7.18
CA ALA A 84 9.94 -3.17 6.32
C ALA A 84 8.56 -2.93 5.67
N TRP A 85 7.57 -2.49 6.44
CA TRP A 85 6.25 -2.13 5.92
C TRP A 85 6.33 -1.06 4.83
N PHE A 86 7.06 0.03 5.07
CA PHE A 86 7.19 1.14 4.12
C PHE A 86 7.81 0.69 2.80
N LEU A 87 8.81 -0.20 2.84
CA LEU A 87 9.45 -0.76 1.65
C LEU A 87 8.51 -1.67 0.85
N TYR A 88 7.60 -2.38 1.52
CA TYR A 88 6.64 -3.27 0.85
C TYR A 88 5.37 -2.54 0.40
N LEU A 89 5.03 -1.39 0.98
CA LEU A 89 3.78 -0.68 0.72
C LEU A 89 3.54 -0.30 -0.75
N PRO A 90 4.54 0.11 -1.55
CA PRO A 90 4.35 0.35 -2.99
C PRO A 90 3.76 -0.85 -3.75
N ASN A 91 3.97 -2.09 -3.25
CA ASN A 91 3.40 -3.29 -3.86
C ASN A 91 1.87 -3.30 -3.87
N SER A 92 1.22 -2.65 -2.90
CA SER A 92 -0.24 -2.48 -2.94
C SER A 92 -0.68 -1.65 -4.15
N GLY A 93 0.05 -0.57 -4.44
CA GLY A 93 -0.28 0.34 -5.54
C GLY A 93 0.15 -0.14 -6.92
N TYR A 94 1.11 -1.07 -7.04
CA TYR A 94 1.53 -1.61 -8.35
C TYR A 94 0.40 -2.24 -9.14
N LEU A 95 -0.61 -2.81 -8.47
CA LEU A 95 -1.75 -3.43 -9.15
C LEU A 95 -2.50 -2.49 -10.10
N ILE A 96 -2.54 -1.18 -9.80
CA ILE A 96 -3.18 -0.18 -10.68
C ILE A 96 -2.40 0.00 -11.97
N THR A 97 -1.08 -0.20 -11.93
CA THR A 97 -0.21 -0.11 -13.11
C THR A 97 -0.15 -1.43 -13.89
N GLU A 98 -0.74 -2.49 -13.34
CA GLU A 98 -0.87 -3.80 -13.99
C GLU A 98 -2.20 -3.89 -14.75
N LEU A 99 -2.49 -2.90 -15.60
CA LEU A 99 -3.56 -2.96 -16.62
C LEU A 99 -3.25 -3.97 -17.73
N ASN A 100 -2.43 -4.97 -17.42
CA ASN A 100 -1.70 -5.72 -18.40
C ASN A 100 -2.61 -6.81 -18.97
N LEU A 101 -3.24 -6.49 -20.08
CA LEU A 101 -3.93 -7.44 -20.94
C LEU A 101 -2.95 -8.40 -21.66
N THR A 102 -1.64 -8.39 -21.37
CA THR A 102 -0.64 -9.29 -22.01
C THR A 102 -0.99 -10.77 -21.92
N HIS A 103 -1.81 -11.19 -20.94
CA HIS A 103 -2.34 -12.54 -20.95
C HIS A 103 -3.08 -12.88 -22.26
N ARG A 104 -3.65 -11.89 -22.98
CA ARG A 104 -4.32 -12.07 -24.27
C ARG A 104 -3.34 -12.41 -25.40
N GLU A 105 -2.12 -11.88 -25.37
CA GLU A 105 -1.09 -12.21 -26.38
C GLU A 105 -0.50 -13.61 -26.13
N VAL A 106 -0.53 -14.08 -24.88
CA VAL A 106 -0.01 -15.39 -24.47
C VAL A 106 -1.05 -16.51 -24.68
N ASP A 107 -2.34 -16.16 -24.65
CA ASP A 107 -3.42 -17.13 -24.75
C ASP A 107 -3.69 -17.54 -26.21
N LYS A 108 -3.68 -18.84 -26.47
CA LYS A 108 -4.07 -19.40 -27.78
C LYS A 108 -5.57 -19.30 -28.06
N LYS A 109 -6.38 -18.95 -27.06
CA LYS A 109 -7.85 -18.90 -27.12
C LYS A 109 -8.32 -17.60 -26.50
N GLU A 110 -9.13 -16.85 -27.24
CA GLU A 110 -9.63 -15.56 -26.78
C GLU A 110 -10.61 -15.71 -25.61
N VAL A 111 -10.40 -14.90 -24.56
CA VAL A 111 -11.30 -14.76 -23.42
C VAL A 111 -12.24 -13.58 -23.67
N PRO A 112 -13.54 -13.69 -23.33
CA PRO A 112 -14.49 -12.59 -23.49
C PRO A 112 -14.01 -11.30 -22.82
N ILE A 113 -14.09 -10.18 -23.55
CA ILE A 113 -13.54 -8.89 -23.13
C ILE A 113 -14.13 -8.43 -21.79
N TRP A 114 -15.44 -8.61 -21.61
CA TRP A 114 -16.14 -8.21 -20.39
C TRP A 114 -15.58 -8.92 -19.14
N TYR A 115 -15.07 -10.14 -19.27
CA TYR A 115 -14.50 -10.89 -18.16
C TYR A 115 -13.15 -10.31 -17.75
N ASP A 116 -12.26 -10.08 -18.72
CA ASP A 116 -10.94 -9.48 -18.47
C ASP A 116 -11.10 -8.06 -17.88
N ILE A 117 -12.10 -7.29 -18.33
CA ILE A 117 -12.42 -5.97 -17.75
C ILE A 117 -12.73 -6.09 -16.26
N ILE A 118 -13.65 -6.97 -15.86
CA ILE A 118 -14.00 -7.14 -14.45
C ILE A 118 -12.81 -7.65 -13.63
N ALA A 119 -12.01 -8.57 -14.16
CA ALA A 119 -10.82 -9.09 -13.49
C ALA A 119 -9.78 -7.99 -13.24
N VAL A 120 -9.44 -7.21 -14.27
CA VAL A 120 -8.45 -6.12 -14.18
C VAL A 120 -8.95 -4.98 -13.30
N LEU A 121 -10.22 -4.59 -13.40
CA LEU A 121 -10.81 -3.57 -12.53
C LEU A 121 -10.82 -4.02 -11.07
N SER A 122 -11.21 -5.26 -10.80
CA SER A 122 -11.22 -5.81 -9.44
C SER A 122 -9.81 -5.89 -8.86
N LEU A 123 -8.82 -6.26 -9.67
CA LEU A 123 -7.41 -6.28 -9.28
C LEU A 123 -6.86 -4.88 -9.00
N SER A 124 -7.18 -3.91 -9.86
CA SER A 124 -6.74 -2.52 -9.68
C SER A 124 -7.36 -1.91 -8.42
N LEU A 125 -8.67 -2.12 -8.23
CA LEU A 125 -9.40 -1.64 -7.05
C LEU A 125 -8.93 -2.34 -5.77
N SER A 126 -8.63 -3.64 -5.79
CA SER A 126 -8.07 -4.30 -4.61
C SER A 126 -6.73 -3.69 -4.20
N GLY A 127 -5.87 -3.33 -5.15
CA GLY A 127 -4.62 -2.60 -4.89
C GLY A 127 -4.83 -1.23 -4.27
N VAL A 128 -5.76 -0.43 -4.80
CA VAL A 128 -6.15 0.88 -4.24
C VAL A 128 -6.63 0.73 -2.80
N LEU A 129 -7.56 -0.19 -2.58
CA LEU A 129 -8.16 -0.42 -1.26
C LEU A 129 -7.12 -0.94 -0.27
N ASN A 130 -6.22 -1.83 -0.69
CA ASN A 130 -5.11 -2.31 0.14
C ASN A 130 -4.15 -1.16 0.51
N MET A 131 -3.82 -0.27 -0.42
CA MET A 131 -2.98 0.90 -0.15
C MET A 131 -3.63 1.81 0.91
N VAL A 132 -4.88 2.18 0.70
CA VAL A 132 -5.63 3.03 1.65
C VAL A 132 -5.77 2.34 3.00
N PHE A 133 -6.10 1.05 3.01
CA PHE A 133 -6.26 0.28 4.24
C PHE A 133 -4.97 0.19 5.06
N ASN A 134 -3.80 0.08 4.41
CA ASN A 134 -2.51 0.14 5.09
C ASN A 134 -2.29 1.47 5.83
N ILE A 135 -2.62 2.60 5.21
CA ILE A 135 -2.50 3.92 5.86
C ILE A 135 -3.45 4.03 7.05
N VAL A 136 -4.68 3.54 6.90
CA VAL A 136 -5.65 3.49 8.00
C VAL A 136 -5.15 2.61 9.14
N LEU A 137 -4.63 1.43 8.83
CA LEU A 137 -4.11 0.51 9.83
C LEU A 137 -2.92 1.12 10.57
N LEU A 138 -2.01 1.80 9.88
CA LEU A 138 -0.91 2.54 10.50
C LEU A 138 -1.43 3.63 11.44
N GLN A 139 -2.42 4.41 11.01
CA GLN A 139 -3.02 5.46 11.85
C GLN A 139 -3.68 4.88 13.09
N LEU A 140 -4.36 3.74 12.98
CA LEU A 140 -4.93 3.04 14.13
C LEU A 140 -3.84 2.58 15.09
N ILE A 141 -2.78 1.93 14.59
CA ILE A 141 -1.63 1.52 15.41
C ILE A 141 -1.03 2.72 16.14
N PHE A 142 -0.83 3.84 15.44
CA PHE A 142 -0.33 5.08 16.04
C PHE A 142 -1.25 5.59 17.16
N ILE A 143 -2.56 5.62 16.92
CA ILE A 143 -3.55 6.04 17.94
C ILE A 143 -3.57 5.09 19.14
N PHE A 144 -3.41 3.78 18.94
CA PHE A 144 -3.38 2.79 20.02
C PHE A 144 -2.12 2.87 20.89
N ILE A 145 -0.97 3.21 20.29
CA ILE A 145 0.30 3.33 21.00
C ILE A 145 0.36 4.65 21.78
N VAL A 146 -0.30 5.70 21.29
CA VAL A 146 -0.30 7.02 21.94
C VAL A 146 -1.40 7.12 23.01
N ASP A 147 -1.10 7.82 24.10
CA ASP A 147 -2.02 8.03 25.23
C ASP A 147 -3.40 8.54 24.78
N PRO A 148 -4.50 7.83 25.14
CA PRO A 148 -5.87 8.23 24.83
C PRO A 148 -6.24 9.67 25.19
N ALA A 149 -5.65 10.22 26.27
CA ALA A 149 -5.90 11.58 26.72
C ALA A 149 -5.49 12.64 25.68
N ASN A 150 -4.54 12.32 24.80
CA ASN A 150 -3.96 13.26 23.85
C ASN A 150 -4.50 13.09 22.41
N ILE A 151 -5.36 12.10 22.14
CA ILE A 151 -5.85 11.78 20.78
C ILE A 151 -6.51 12.98 20.09
N SER A 152 -7.31 13.75 20.82
CA SER A 152 -8.04 14.90 20.24
C SER A 152 -7.12 16.05 19.80
N SER A 153 -5.94 16.16 20.41
CA SER A 153 -4.90 17.13 20.02
C SER A 153 -4.06 16.64 18.83
N LEU A 154 -3.98 15.31 18.65
CA LEU A 154 -3.19 14.66 17.61
C LEU A 154 -3.91 14.66 16.25
N ILE A 155 -5.23 14.47 16.23
CA ILE A 155 -6.04 14.52 15.00
C ILE A 155 -6.35 15.98 14.66
N ASN A 156 -5.31 16.70 14.23
CA ASN A 156 -5.36 18.11 13.86
C ASN A 156 -5.03 18.30 12.36
N GLY A 157 -4.94 19.55 11.89
CA GLY A 157 -4.60 19.84 10.49
C GLY A 157 -3.28 19.22 10.01
N TRP A 158 -2.27 19.11 10.87
CA TRP A 158 -0.98 18.47 10.54
C TRP A 158 -1.13 16.98 10.30
N PHE A 159 -1.97 16.28 11.06
CA PHE A 159 -2.25 14.85 10.84
C PHE A 159 -2.79 14.60 9.43
N TRP A 160 -3.77 15.41 8.99
CA TRP A 160 -4.33 15.29 7.65
C TRP A 160 -3.35 15.71 6.56
N LEU A 161 -2.54 16.76 6.79
CA LEU A 161 -1.50 17.19 5.86
C LEU A 161 -0.46 16.09 5.64
N ILE A 162 0.08 15.52 6.73
CA ILE A 162 1.07 14.43 6.66
C ILE A 162 0.47 13.21 5.97
N THR A 163 -0.77 12.85 6.30
CA THR A 163 -1.49 11.76 5.64
C THR A 163 -1.63 12.01 4.14
N GLY A 164 -2.04 13.21 3.74
CA GLY A 164 -2.14 13.61 2.33
C GLY A 164 -0.80 13.51 1.61
N LEU A 165 0.26 14.09 2.19
CA LEU A 165 1.63 14.04 1.65
C LEU A 165 2.16 12.61 1.50
N SER A 166 1.78 11.70 2.40
CA SER A 166 2.21 10.30 2.34
C SER A 166 1.77 9.62 1.04
N PHE A 167 0.57 9.91 0.52
CA PHE A 167 0.10 9.35 -0.74
C PHE A 167 0.94 9.79 -1.95
N PHE A 168 1.45 11.03 -1.93
CA PHE A 168 2.37 11.50 -2.98
C PHE A 168 3.74 10.82 -2.87
N ILE A 169 4.28 10.68 -1.65
CA ILE A 169 5.55 9.96 -1.43
C ILE A 169 5.43 8.50 -1.90
N LEU A 170 4.32 7.84 -1.59
CA LEU A 170 4.07 6.46 -2.01
C LEU A 170 3.86 6.33 -3.51
N SER A 171 3.17 7.28 -4.13
CA SER A 171 3.01 7.33 -5.59
C SER A 171 4.34 7.53 -6.30
N PHE A 172 5.24 8.34 -5.73
CA PHE A 172 6.61 8.46 -6.22
C PHE A 172 7.38 7.13 -6.06
N GLY A 173 7.20 6.42 -4.93
CA GLY A 173 7.73 5.07 -4.73
C GLY A 173 7.28 4.08 -5.81
N ILE A 174 5.99 4.12 -6.18
CA ILE A 174 5.44 3.30 -7.27
C ILE A 174 6.08 3.67 -8.61
N TYR A 175 6.23 4.97 -8.90
CA TYR A 175 6.90 5.43 -10.13
C TYR A 175 8.34 4.90 -10.20
N MET A 176 9.09 5.02 -9.11
CA MET A 176 10.46 4.55 -9.00
C MET A 176 10.58 3.04 -9.28
N GLY A 177 9.72 2.21 -8.69
CA GLY A 177 9.76 0.77 -8.95
C GLY A 177 9.32 0.40 -10.36
N ARG A 178 8.34 1.09 -10.95
CA ARG A 178 7.81 0.70 -12.26
C ARG A 178 8.64 1.21 -13.44
N TYR A 179 9.10 2.46 -13.39
CA TYR A 179 9.80 3.11 -14.51
C TYR A 179 11.32 3.05 -14.38
N ILE A 180 11.85 3.23 -13.17
CA ILE A 180 13.30 3.18 -12.93
C ILE A 180 13.76 1.75 -12.60
N ARG A 181 12.83 0.86 -12.23
CA ARG A 181 13.10 -0.52 -11.79
C ARG A 181 14.04 -0.55 -10.60
N PHE A 182 13.71 0.23 -9.58
CA PHE A 182 14.36 0.12 -8.29
C PHE A 182 13.79 -1.06 -7.51
N TYR A 183 14.69 -1.81 -6.88
CA TYR A 183 14.35 -2.85 -5.92
C TYR A 183 14.68 -2.38 -4.50
N SER A 184 14.05 -2.98 -3.49
CA SER A 184 14.24 -2.57 -2.09
C SER A 184 15.70 -2.71 -1.62
N TRP A 185 16.50 -3.59 -2.23
CA TRP A 185 17.93 -3.75 -1.94
C TRP A 185 18.84 -2.70 -2.58
N ASP A 186 18.34 -1.92 -3.54
CA ASP A 186 19.13 -0.83 -4.14
C ASP A 186 19.43 0.28 -3.11
N LEU A 187 18.62 0.38 -2.05
CA LEU A 187 18.83 1.28 -0.92
C LEU A 187 20.10 0.95 -0.12
N LEU A 188 20.62 -0.28 -0.21
CA LEU A 188 21.90 -0.66 0.40
C LEU A 188 23.11 -0.05 -0.34
N HIS A 189 22.89 0.49 -1.55
CA HIS A 189 23.93 1.09 -2.39
C HIS A 189 23.60 2.55 -2.74
N PRO A 190 23.63 3.47 -1.75
CA PRO A 190 23.06 4.81 -1.87
C PRO A 190 23.67 5.65 -3.00
N ALA A 191 24.99 5.54 -3.23
CA ALA A 191 25.65 6.29 -4.31
C ALA A 191 25.14 5.85 -5.71
N SER A 192 24.99 4.54 -5.92
CA SER A 192 24.45 3.99 -7.18
C SER A 192 22.98 4.35 -7.35
N PHE A 193 22.21 4.26 -6.26
CA PHE A 193 20.80 4.63 -6.22
C PHE A 193 20.59 6.10 -6.64
N ILE A 194 21.29 7.03 -5.99
CA ILE A 194 21.17 8.48 -6.28
C ILE A 194 21.62 8.77 -7.71
N LYS A 195 22.73 8.17 -8.17
CA LYS A 195 23.19 8.35 -9.55
C LYS A 195 22.14 7.93 -10.56
N LYS A 196 21.56 6.73 -10.41
CA LYS A 196 20.49 6.22 -11.29
C LYS A 196 19.24 7.11 -11.25
N LEU A 197 18.86 7.59 -10.07
CA LEU A 197 17.72 8.49 -9.89
C LEU A 197 17.93 9.83 -10.62
N VAL A 198 19.09 10.45 -10.41
CA VAL A 198 19.45 11.73 -11.04
C VAL A 198 19.57 11.58 -12.55
N ASP A 199 20.23 10.52 -13.03
CA ASP A 199 20.39 10.27 -14.46
C ASP A 199 19.05 10.05 -15.16
N HIS A 200 18.09 9.38 -14.49
CA HIS A 200 16.72 9.22 -15.00
C HIS A 200 16.00 10.56 -15.17
N PHE A 201 16.10 11.45 -14.18
CA PHE A 201 15.39 12.73 -14.16
C PHE A 201 16.07 13.87 -14.93
N LYS A 202 17.31 13.69 -15.38
CA LYS A 202 17.95 14.61 -16.36
C LYS A 202 17.17 14.66 -17.67
N VAL A 203 16.48 13.58 -18.04
CA VAL A 203 15.64 13.54 -19.23
C VAL A 203 14.31 14.23 -18.92
N ARG A 204 14.01 15.35 -19.61
CA ARG A 204 12.80 16.17 -19.38
C ARG A 204 11.51 15.35 -19.44
N THR A 205 11.40 14.41 -20.38
CA THR A 205 10.22 13.54 -20.52
C THR A 205 10.00 12.68 -19.27
N ASN A 206 11.07 12.14 -18.69
CA ASN A 206 11.01 11.34 -17.47
C ASN A 206 10.65 12.19 -16.25
N LEU A 207 11.19 13.41 -16.16
CA LEU A 207 10.83 14.36 -15.12
C LEU A 207 9.35 14.71 -15.15
N VAL A 208 8.83 15.08 -16.32
CA VAL A 208 7.40 15.39 -16.49
C VAL A 208 6.56 14.16 -16.16
N ALA A 209 6.92 12.98 -16.68
CA ALA A 209 6.20 11.73 -16.39
C ALA A 209 6.18 11.40 -14.89
N GLY A 210 7.31 11.55 -14.20
CA GLY A 210 7.41 11.30 -12.75
C GLY A 210 6.56 12.25 -11.92
N ILE A 211 6.58 13.54 -12.26
CA ILE A 211 5.74 14.56 -11.60
C ILE A 211 4.27 14.25 -11.83
N VAL A 212 3.85 14.10 -13.09
CA VAL A 212 2.45 13.86 -13.46
C VAL A 212 1.94 12.56 -12.82
N PHE A 213 2.72 11.49 -12.87
CA PHE A 213 2.37 10.22 -12.23
C PHE A 213 2.18 10.40 -10.73
N THR A 214 3.15 11.03 -10.05
CA THR A 214 3.13 11.23 -8.60
C THR A 214 1.91 12.03 -8.15
N PHE A 215 1.59 13.12 -8.86
CA PHE A 215 0.43 13.95 -8.54
C PHE A 215 -0.90 13.24 -8.82
N LEU A 216 -1.05 12.62 -9.99
CA LEU A 216 -2.30 11.95 -10.36
C LEU A 216 -2.59 10.75 -9.45
N TYR A 217 -1.60 9.87 -9.25
CA TYR A 217 -1.78 8.69 -8.38
C TYR A 217 -1.89 9.10 -6.91
N GLY A 218 -1.13 10.10 -6.45
CA GLY A 218 -1.21 10.60 -5.08
C GLY A 218 -2.59 11.17 -4.76
N ALA A 219 -3.11 12.01 -5.66
CA ALA A 219 -4.46 12.54 -5.54
C ALA A 219 -5.51 11.42 -5.63
N PHE A 220 -5.34 10.45 -6.54
CA PHE A 220 -6.25 9.32 -6.67
C PHE A 220 -6.35 8.49 -5.39
N PHE A 221 -5.23 8.09 -4.78
CA PHE A 221 -5.25 7.40 -3.49
C PHE A 221 -5.83 8.28 -2.37
N GLY A 222 -5.47 9.56 -2.35
CA GLY A 222 -6.01 10.53 -1.39
C GLY A 222 -7.53 10.66 -1.47
N LEU A 223 -8.10 10.64 -2.67
CA LEU A 223 -9.56 10.66 -2.86
C LEU A 223 -10.22 9.40 -2.30
N PHE A 224 -9.66 8.21 -2.54
CA PHE A 224 -10.19 6.97 -1.95
C PHE A 224 -10.08 6.95 -0.42
N TYR A 225 -9.02 7.52 0.13
CA TYR A 225 -8.89 7.70 1.57
C TYR A 225 -9.96 8.66 2.10
N LEU A 226 -10.16 9.82 1.46
CA LEU A 226 -11.20 10.77 1.82
C LEU A 226 -12.61 10.16 1.74
N LEU A 227 -12.92 9.28 0.78
CA LEU A 227 -14.21 8.58 0.75
C LEU A 227 -14.51 7.82 2.05
N THR A 228 -13.47 7.33 2.74
CA THR A 228 -13.62 6.61 4.01
C THR A 228 -13.63 7.54 5.22
N PHE A 229 -12.94 8.68 5.14
CA PHE A 229 -12.67 9.59 6.27
C PHE A 229 -13.20 11.02 6.07
N PHE A 230 -14.16 11.21 5.16
CA PHE A 230 -14.67 12.53 4.80
C PHE A 230 -15.23 13.29 6.00
N THR A 231 -16.06 12.62 6.82
CA THR A 231 -16.70 13.25 7.98
C THR A 231 -15.68 13.66 9.05
N PRO A 232 -14.78 12.77 9.52
CA PRO A 232 -13.73 13.17 10.46
C PRO A 232 -12.78 14.26 9.93
N PHE A 233 -12.54 14.30 8.61
CA PHE A 233 -11.74 15.35 7.98
C PHE A 233 -12.42 16.72 8.07
N LEU A 234 -13.73 16.80 7.81
CA LEU A 234 -14.47 18.07 7.88
C LEU A 234 -14.54 18.66 9.28
N ASP A 235 -14.53 17.82 10.32
CA ASP A 235 -14.62 18.28 11.71
C ASP A 235 -13.41 19.13 12.14
N VAL A 236 -12.28 19.05 11.44
CA VAL A 236 -11.13 19.92 11.67
C VAL A 236 -11.41 21.38 11.31
N PHE A 237 -12.24 21.64 10.30
CA PHE A 237 -12.57 23.00 9.85
C PHE A 237 -13.71 23.63 10.65
N LYS A 238 -14.34 22.87 11.56
CA LYS A 238 -15.39 23.36 12.46
C LYS A 238 -14.84 23.89 13.79
N LYS A 239 -13.55 23.71 14.05
CA LYS A 239 -12.82 24.23 15.21
C LYS A 239 -12.07 25.50 14.83
#